data_AF-A0A4Y3FR90-F1
#
_entry.id   AF-A0A4Y3FR90-F1
#
_cell.length_a   1.000
_cell.length_b   1.000
_cell.length_c   1.000
_cell.angle_alpha   90.00
_cell.angle_beta   90.00
_cell.angle_gamma   90.00
#
_symmetry.space_group_name_H-M   'P 1'
#
loop_
_entity.id
_entity.type
_entity.pdbx_description
1 polymer ?
#
loop_
_entity_poly.entity_id
_entity_poly.type
_entity_poly.pdbx_seq_one_letter_code
_entity_poly.pdbx_strand_id
1 'polypeptide(L)'
;MTGITVMADTITSESTKYVTCFLEKYKETFSSPLVVVRDMSQILERCVTEVFPDIPQQICHFHFVKNLGTEVLRDIYFNLRRKVINIRMVPTLVKQKKVLRREGRNKVETAELFWVRLAIEHLEYSRKHSSGFPFKLGYHDLIKRANDIHRLARRLMHENCRRNMFIKELMVMDNHIAKALDRDGVKADARKLDMLAVWFETVREVLRLSRSRNHLKKGEPMGSEELDAIDYKLEEVLDEVELEAQRLDGYYPKMVSKMRKMIAVHRHELFVHVTDSKGNDVSFSRDNNFLERNHRWGRMHCRRRTGKSMTRREMDAHGALNAIFSNLFNETYVTKVLGDIKDLGMAFHQIDYKEVREFLKELQRRRKGHILPVKDSDRGDLLKSLVETLEYDDLSCGRINEWIAAFS
;
A
#
# COMPACT_ATOMS: atom_id res chain seq x y z
N MET A 1 19.91 -12.02 -1.76
CA MET A 1 20.43 -10.66 -1.49
C MET A 1 20.56 -10.40 0.00
N THR A 2 21.79 -10.11 0.44
CA THR A 2 22.12 -9.80 1.84
C THR A 2 21.48 -8.49 2.31
N GLY A 3 21.18 -7.57 1.41
CA GLY A 3 20.68 -6.23 1.76
C GLY A 3 21.80 -5.36 2.31
N ILE A 4 22.98 -5.45 1.72
CA ILE A 4 24.15 -4.65 2.05
C ILE A 4 24.43 -3.76 0.84
N THR A 5 24.50 -2.45 1.07
CA THR A 5 24.88 -1.47 0.06
C THR A 5 26.41 -1.32 0.09
N VAL A 6 27.09 -1.80 -0.94
CA VAL A 6 28.56 -1.70 -1.05
C VAL A 6 29.02 -0.43 -1.75
N MET A 7 28.14 0.17 -2.56
CA MET A 7 28.41 1.39 -3.30
C MET A 7 27.12 2.19 -3.46
N ALA A 8 27.21 3.51 -3.35
CA ALA A 8 26.14 4.45 -3.61
C ALA A 8 26.74 5.77 -4.06
N ASP A 9 26.09 6.46 -4.99
CA ASP A 9 26.52 7.77 -5.46
C ASP A 9 25.31 8.66 -5.77
N THR A 10 25.50 9.98 -5.70
CA THR A 10 24.51 10.97 -6.14
C THR A 10 24.81 11.32 -7.59
N ILE A 11 23.99 10.81 -8.52
CA ILE A 11 24.16 11.11 -9.94
C ILE A 11 23.32 12.32 -10.36
N THR A 12 23.86 13.16 -11.25
CA THR A 12 23.21 14.38 -11.75
C THR A 12 21.91 14.09 -12.51
N SER A 13 21.88 12.98 -13.25
CA SER A 13 20.68 12.48 -13.93
C SER A 13 20.79 10.98 -14.20
N GLU A 14 19.65 10.32 -14.36
CA GLU A 14 19.56 8.92 -14.83
C GLU A 14 19.82 8.80 -16.34
N SER A 15 20.74 9.58 -16.90
CA SER A 15 21.17 9.42 -18.29
C SER A 15 22.18 8.29 -18.42
N THR A 16 22.25 7.69 -19.62
CA THR A 16 23.20 6.62 -19.94
C THR A 16 24.63 6.96 -19.50
N LYS A 17 25.10 8.18 -19.82
CA LYS A 17 26.45 8.65 -19.46
C LYS A 17 26.78 8.49 -17.97
N TYR A 18 25.90 8.96 -17.07
CA TYR A 18 26.20 8.94 -15.63
C TYR A 18 26.01 7.56 -15.02
N VAL A 19 25.01 6.80 -15.50
CA VAL A 19 24.76 5.45 -15.01
C VAL A 19 25.88 4.49 -15.45
N THR A 20 26.29 4.51 -16.73
CA THR A 20 27.41 3.69 -17.23
C THR A 20 28.68 3.97 -16.43
N CYS A 21 29.04 5.24 -16.23
CA CYS A 21 30.22 5.61 -15.43
C CYS A 21 30.14 5.09 -13.98
N PHE A 22 28.96 5.10 -13.35
CA PHE A 22 28.79 4.52 -12.02
C PHE A 22 28.98 2.99 -12.02
N LEU A 23 28.43 2.31 -13.01
CA LEU A 23 28.54 0.85 -13.16
C LEU A 23 29.97 0.40 -13.51
N GLU A 24 30.71 1.17 -14.30
CA GLU A 24 32.13 0.92 -14.60
C GLU A 24 32.97 0.99 -13.32
N LYS A 25 32.81 2.05 -12.52
CA LYS A 25 33.48 2.16 -11.21
C LYS A 25 33.13 0.98 -10.29
N TYR A 26 31.88 0.53 -10.29
CA TYR A 26 31.47 -0.67 -9.56
C TYR A 26 32.25 -1.90 -10.07
N LYS A 27 32.33 -2.10 -11.39
CA LYS A 27 33.04 -3.23 -12.01
C LYS A 27 34.54 -3.21 -11.70
N GLU A 28 35.17 -2.04 -11.74
CA GLU A 28 36.58 -1.87 -11.36
C GLU A 28 36.84 -2.26 -9.90
N THR A 29 35.90 -1.92 -9.01
CA THR A 29 36.06 -2.14 -7.56
C THR A 29 35.69 -3.57 -7.13
N PHE A 30 34.61 -4.12 -7.70
CA PHE A 30 33.97 -5.35 -7.21
C PHE A 30 33.90 -6.47 -8.25
N SER A 31 34.43 -6.25 -9.46
CA SER A 31 34.27 -7.16 -10.60
C SER A 31 32.79 -7.32 -11.03
N SER A 32 32.53 -8.28 -11.93
CA SER A 32 31.18 -8.56 -12.42
C SER A 32 30.30 -9.25 -11.37
N PRO A 33 29.04 -8.83 -11.19
CA PRO A 33 28.09 -9.54 -10.34
C PRO A 33 27.60 -10.82 -11.03
N LEU A 34 26.98 -11.74 -10.26
CA LEU A 34 26.33 -12.94 -10.81
C LEU A 34 25.03 -12.62 -11.57
N VAL A 35 24.31 -11.60 -11.12
CA VAL A 35 23.03 -11.16 -11.70
C VAL A 35 22.77 -9.70 -11.32
N VAL A 36 22.10 -8.98 -12.20
CA VAL A 36 21.66 -7.60 -11.94
C VAL A 36 20.14 -7.56 -11.78
N VAL A 37 19.66 -7.10 -10.62
CA VAL A 37 18.22 -6.86 -10.39
C VAL A 37 17.94 -5.37 -10.52
N ARG A 38 17.21 -4.98 -11.55
CA ARG A 38 16.90 -3.57 -11.87
C ARG A 38 15.40 -3.29 -11.88
N ASP A 39 15.03 -2.03 -11.96
CA ASP A 39 13.66 -1.67 -12.35
C ASP A 39 13.47 -1.90 -13.87
N MET A 40 12.33 -1.46 -14.40
CA MET A 40 11.99 -1.61 -15.82
C MET A 40 12.48 -0.44 -16.70
N SER A 41 13.49 0.31 -16.26
CA SER A 41 14.08 1.40 -17.04
C SER A 41 14.89 0.87 -18.21
N GLN A 42 14.50 1.28 -19.44
CA GLN A 42 15.27 1.02 -20.67
C GLN A 42 16.65 1.69 -20.66
N ILE A 43 16.86 2.72 -19.83
CA ILE A 43 18.19 3.32 -19.67
C ILE A 43 19.06 2.38 -18.85
N LEU A 44 18.56 1.89 -17.71
CA LEU A 44 19.31 0.95 -16.89
C LEU A 44 19.62 -0.35 -17.64
N GLU A 45 18.65 -0.89 -18.38
CA GLU A 45 18.85 -2.05 -19.26
C GLU A 45 20.05 -1.85 -20.19
N ARG A 46 20.07 -0.75 -20.95
CA ARG A 46 21.17 -0.46 -21.89
C ARG A 46 22.52 -0.31 -21.19
N CYS A 47 22.56 0.43 -20.08
CA CYS A 47 23.82 0.64 -19.34
C CYS A 47 24.36 -0.68 -18.77
N VAL A 48 23.47 -1.54 -18.26
CA VAL A 48 23.87 -2.84 -17.70
C VAL A 48 24.35 -3.77 -18.81
N THR A 49 23.65 -3.84 -19.96
CA THR A 49 24.10 -4.62 -21.11
C THR A 49 25.46 -4.12 -21.65
N GLU A 50 25.70 -2.81 -21.61
CA GLU A 50 26.98 -2.21 -22.04
C GLU A 50 28.13 -2.59 -21.10
N VAL A 51 27.94 -2.47 -19.78
CA VAL A 51 29.02 -2.71 -18.80
C VAL A 51 29.19 -4.20 -18.47
N PHE A 52 28.10 -4.97 -18.53
CA PHE A 52 28.02 -6.39 -18.15
C PHE A 52 27.26 -7.22 -19.21
N PRO A 53 27.79 -7.37 -20.43
CA PRO A 53 27.08 -7.98 -21.55
C PRO A 53 26.66 -9.44 -21.31
N ASP A 54 27.47 -10.21 -20.58
CA ASP A 54 27.22 -11.63 -20.31
C ASP A 54 26.51 -11.89 -18.97
N ILE A 55 26.14 -10.83 -18.24
CA ILE A 55 25.51 -10.97 -16.93
C ILE A 55 23.99 -10.93 -17.08
N PRO A 56 23.27 -11.93 -16.55
CA PRO A 56 21.83 -11.97 -16.66
C PRO A 56 21.18 -10.79 -15.90
N GLN A 57 20.09 -10.28 -16.48
CA GLN A 57 19.32 -9.16 -15.94
C GLN A 57 17.92 -9.60 -15.56
N GLN A 58 17.56 -9.38 -14.29
CA GLN A 58 16.24 -9.63 -13.74
C GLN A 58 15.52 -8.31 -13.52
N ILE A 59 14.30 -8.18 -14.02
CA ILE A 59 13.45 -7.05 -13.61
C ILE A 59 12.84 -7.30 -12.24
N CYS A 60 12.74 -6.23 -11.47
CA CYS A 60 12.10 -6.23 -10.18
C CYS A 60 10.62 -6.60 -10.31
N HIS A 61 10.23 -7.73 -9.73
CA HIS A 61 8.85 -8.20 -9.72
C HIS A 61 7.86 -7.14 -9.21
N PHE A 62 8.25 -6.35 -8.21
CA PHE A 62 7.39 -5.28 -7.67
C PHE A 62 7.10 -4.18 -8.70
N HIS A 63 8.12 -3.71 -9.43
CA HIS A 63 7.95 -2.69 -10.47
C HIS A 63 7.17 -3.24 -11.66
N PHE A 64 7.43 -4.50 -12.04
CA PHE A 64 6.65 -5.20 -13.05
C PHE A 64 5.16 -5.23 -12.71
N VAL A 65 4.80 -5.75 -11.54
CA VAL A 65 3.42 -5.81 -11.08
C VAL A 65 2.80 -4.40 -10.97
N LYS A 66 3.55 -3.40 -10.52
CA LYS A 66 3.07 -2.01 -10.48
C LYS A 66 2.69 -1.52 -11.88
N ASN A 67 3.50 -1.83 -12.90
CA ASN A 67 3.19 -1.44 -14.27
C ASN A 67 2.04 -2.29 -14.83
N LEU A 68 1.95 -3.58 -14.50
CA LEU A 68 0.85 -4.47 -14.86
C LEU A 68 -0.50 -3.95 -14.35
N GLY A 69 -0.58 -3.65 -13.04
CA GLY A 69 -1.80 -3.08 -12.44
C GLY A 69 -2.13 -1.70 -13.02
N THR A 70 -1.11 -0.95 -13.43
CA THR A 70 -1.31 0.32 -14.12
C THR A 70 -1.92 0.12 -15.50
N GLU A 71 -1.47 -0.87 -16.26
CA GLU A 71 -1.97 -1.17 -17.60
C GLU A 71 -3.42 -1.67 -17.58
N VAL A 72 -3.78 -2.45 -16.56
CA VAL A 72 -5.09 -3.10 -16.46
C VAL A 72 -6.13 -2.24 -15.71
N LEU A 73 -5.74 -1.54 -14.64
CA LEU A 73 -6.70 -0.89 -13.73
C LEU A 73 -6.87 0.62 -13.97
N ARG A 74 -5.94 1.28 -14.68
CA ARG A 74 -5.88 2.75 -14.74
C ARG A 74 -7.16 3.37 -15.26
N ASP A 75 -7.62 2.96 -16.44
CA ASP A 75 -8.72 3.64 -17.11
C ASP A 75 -10.01 3.57 -16.30
N ILE A 76 -10.37 2.37 -15.84
CA ILE A 76 -11.57 2.15 -15.03
C ILE A 76 -11.46 2.83 -13.65
N TYR A 77 -10.30 2.77 -13.00
CA TYR A 77 -10.09 3.40 -11.69
C TYR A 77 -10.17 4.92 -11.76
N PHE A 78 -9.52 5.55 -12.74
CA PHE A 78 -9.54 7.00 -12.86
C PHE A 78 -10.89 7.53 -13.36
N ASN A 79 -11.63 6.75 -14.16
CA ASN A 79 -13.02 7.05 -14.48
C ASN A 79 -13.91 7.02 -13.23
N LEU A 80 -13.85 5.94 -12.44
CA LEU A 80 -14.58 5.83 -11.17
C LEU A 80 -14.21 6.99 -10.24
N ARG A 81 -12.91 7.26 -10.05
CA ARG A 81 -12.42 8.37 -9.24
C ARG A 81 -13.04 9.71 -9.66
N ARG A 82 -13.07 10.01 -10.97
CA ARG A 82 -13.66 11.24 -11.50
C ARG A 82 -15.14 11.34 -11.15
N LYS A 83 -15.91 10.28 -11.38
CA LYS A 83 -17.34 10.20 -11.02
C LYS A 83 -17.54 10.45 -9.52
N VAL A 84 -16.80 9.74 -8.67
CA VAL A 84 -16.91 9.85 -7.20
C VAL A 84 -16.55 11.25 -6.67
N ILE A 85 -15.52 11.88 -7.23
CA ILE A 85 -15.15 13.26 -6.86
C ILE A 85 -16.26 14.25 -7.24
N ASN A 86 -16.84 14.12 -8.44
CA ASN A 86 -17.87 15.01 -8.95
C ASN A 86 -19.17 14.93 -8.15
N ILE A 87 -19.48 13.78 -7.57
CA ILE A 87 -20.66 13.57 -6.71
C ILE A 87 -20.57 14.37 -5.40
N ARG A 88 -19.35 14.72 -4.95
CA ARG A 88 -19.11 15.48 -3.71
C ARG A 88 -19.75 14.86 -2.44
N MET A 89 -19.92 13.54 -2.40
CA MET A 89 -20.48 12.80 -1.25
C MET A 89 -19.72 13.10 0.05
N VAL A 90 -18.42 12.76 0.11
CA VAL A 90 -17.62 12.92 1.34
C VAL A 90 -17.54 14.38 1.81
N PRO A 91 -17.26 15.39 0.95
CA PRO A 91 -17.31 16.79 1.38
C PRO A 91 -18.64 17.21 2.01
N THR A 92 -19.77 16.76 1.46
CA THR A 92 -21.10 17.06 2.01
C THR A 92 -21.32 16.41 3.37
N LEU A 93 -20.97 15.13 3.51
CA LEU A 93 -21.05 14.42 4.78
C LEU A 93 -20.12 15.03 5.85
N VAL A 94 -18.91 15.43 5.49
CA VAL A 94 -17.98 16.11 6.42
C VAL A 94 -18.54 17.45 6.90
N LYS A 95 -19.25 18.20 6.04
CA LYS A 95 -19.96 19.42 6.47
C LYS A 95 -21.08 19.10 7.46
N GLN A 96 -21.87 18.05 7.19
CA GLN A 96 -22.92 17.59 8.12
C GLN A 96 -22.33 17.16 9.47
N LYS A 97 -21.21 16.43 9.47
CA LYS A 97 -20.51 16.01 10.68
C LYS A 97 -20.19 17.16 11.63
N LYS A 98 -19.88 18.34 11.12
CA LYS A 98 -19.54 19.53 11.93
C LYS A 98 -20.72 20.08 12.72
N VAL A 99 -21.95 19.84 12.26
CA VAL A 99 -23.19 20.33 12.88
C VAL A 99 -23.99 19.21 13.56
N LEU A 100 -23.45 17.99 13.61
CA LEU A 100 -24.06 16.87 14.33
C LEU A 100 -24.15 17.18 15.83
N ARG A 101 -25.31 16.87 16.41
CA ARG A 101 -25.51 16.87 17.87
C ARG A 101 -24.59 15.82 18.51
N ARG A 102 -24.10 16.11 19.71
CA ARG A 102 -23.20 15.21 20.46
C ARG A 102 -23.95 14.20 21.33
N GLU A 103 -25.17 14.56 21.72
CA GLU A 103 -26.01 13.76 22.62
C GLU A 103 -27.44 13.76 22.08
N GLY A 104 -28.09 12.60 22.19
CA GLY A 104 -29.50 12.40 21.87
C GLY A 104 -30.38 12.54 23.11
N ARG A 105 -31.70 12.35 22.94
CA ARG A 105 -32.66 12.39 24.06
C ARG A 105 -32.53 11.18 24.99
N ASN A 106 -31.94 10.09 24.51
CA ASN A 106 -31.71 8.87 25.26
C ASN A 106 -30.39 8.22 24.80
N LYS A 107 -29.97 7.17 25.49
CA LYS A 107 -28.70 6.48 25.23
C LYS A 107 -28.62 5.86 23.85
N VAL A 108 -29.73 5.33 23.33
CA VAL A 108 -29.80 4.75 21.97
C VAL A 108 -29.60 5.83 20.92
N GLU A 109 -30.29 6.96 21.03
CA GLU A 109 -30.12 8.11 20.12
C GLU A 109 -28.69 8.65 20.18
N THR A 110 -28.09 8.74 21.37
CA THR A 110 -26.68 9.11 21.53
C THR A 110 -25.76 8.12 20.79
N ALA A 111 -25.94 6.81 21.00
CA ALA A 111 -25.14 5.79 20.32
C ALA A 111 -25.23 5.90 18.79
N GLU A 112 -26.43 6.09 18.23
CA GLU A 112 -26.61 6.26 16.79
C GLU A 112 -26.02 7.57 16.24
N LEU A 113 -26.01 8.67 17.02
CA LEU A 113 -25.30 9.90 16.63
C LEU A 113 -23.78 9.67 16.57
N PHE A 114 -23.21 8.93 17.51
CA PHE A 114 -21.82 8.48 17.45
C PHE A 114 -21.57 7.56 16.26
N TRP A 115 -22.52 6.68 15.94
CA TRP A 115 -22.45 5.79 14.79
C TRP A 115 -22.40 6.57 13.47
N VAL A 116 -23.28 7.57 13.29
CA VAL A 116 -23.27 8.47 12.12
C VAL A 116 -21.92 9.20 12.02
N ARG A 117 -21.38 9.70 13.13
CA ARG A 117 -20.07 10.36 13.13
C ARG A 117 -18.95 9.40 12.72
N LEU A 118 -18.93 8.19 13.27
CA LEU A 118 -17.96 7.16 12.95
C LEU A 118 -18.04 6.73 11.48
N ALA A 119 -19.25 6.57 10.95
CA ALA A 119 -19.51 6.23 9.54
C ALA A 119 -18.94 7.29 8.60
N ILE A 120 -19.17 8.58 8.88
CA ILE A 120 -18.60 9.68 8.09
C ILE A 120 -17.07 9.69 8.17
N GLU A 121 -16.49 9.46 9.37
CA GLU A 121 -15.03 9.37 9.53
C GLU A 121 -14.43 8.15 8.82
N HIS A 122 -15.14 7.03 8.76
CA HIS A 122 -14.74 5.82 8.05
C HIS A 122 -14.70 6.03 6.52
N LEU A 123 -15.65 6.78 5.96
CA LEU A 123 -15.64 7.22 4.56
C LEU A 123 -14.52 8.24 4.29
N GLU A 124 -14.36 9.23 5.17
CA GLU A 124 -13.36 10.28 5.06
C GLU A 124 -11.93 9.71 5.02
N TYR A 125 -11.67 8.66 5.81
CA TYR A 125 -10.37 8.00 5.87
C TYR A 125 -9.92 7.46 4.51
N SER A 126 -10.81 6.77 3.77
CA SER A 126 -10.49 6.20 2.46
C SER A 126 -10.10 7.27 1.45
N ARG A 127 -10.79 8.41 1.47
CA ARG A 127 -10.45 9.57 0.63
C ARG A 127 -9.09 10.18 1.00
N LYS A 128 -8.77 10.31 2.30
CA LYS A 128 -7.50 10.88 2.77
C LYS A 128 -6.31 9.98 2.47
N HIS A 129 -6.52 8.67 2.39
CA HIS A 129 -5.48 7.66 2.16
C HIS A 129 -5.61 6.99 0.79
N SER A 130 -6.12 7.71 -0.22
CA SER A 130 -6.34 7.18 -1.57
C SER A 130 -5.06 7.04 -2.42
N SER A 131 -3.89 7.30 -1.85
CA SER A 131 -2.60 7.17 -2.52
C SER A 131 -2.11 5.72 -2.52
N GLY A 132 -1.28 5.36 -3.49
CA GLY A 132 -0.71 4.01 -3.62
C GLY A 132 -1.32 3.16 -4.74
N PHE A 133 -2.04 3.76 -5.69
CA PHE A 133 -2.40 3.10 -6.95
C PHE A 133 -1.14 2.52 -7.64
N PRO A 134 -1.20 1.31 -8.23
CA PRO A 134 -2.38 0.42 -8.36
C PRO A 134 -2.63 -0.49 -7.16
N PHE A 135 -1.71 -0.55 -6.20
CA PHE A 135 -1.81 -1.46 -5.03
C PHE A 135 -2.89 -1.06 -4.03
N LYS A 136 -3.29 0.21 -4.04
CA LYS A 136 -4.41 0.75 -3.26
C LYS A 136 -5.40 1.44 -4.18
N LEU A 137 -6.66 1.05 -4.07
CA LEU A 137 -7.76 1.57 -4.88
C LEU A 137 -8.69 2.42 -3.99
N GLY A 138 -8.17 3.48 -3.36
CA GLY A 138 -8.89 4.16 -2.27
C GLY A 138 -10.28 4.73 -2.63
N TYR A 139 -10.55 5.06 -3.91
CA TYR A 139 -11.89 5.46 -4.35
C TYR A 139 -12.84 4.28 -4.57
N HIS A 140 -12.31 3.10 -4.87
CA HIS A 140 -13.08 1.86 -4.87
C HIS A 140 -13.41 1.42 -3.45
N ASP A 141 -12.42 1.47 -2.54
CA ASP A 141 -12.63 1.19 -1.11
C ASP A 141 -13.68 2.13 -0.51
N LEU A 142 -13.66 3.41 -0.90
CA LEU A 142 -14.68 4.39 -0.52
C LEU A 142 -16.09 3.96 -0.95
N ILE A 143 -16.25 3.43 -2.16
CA ILE A 143 -17.55 2.95 -2.66
C ILE A 143 -17.99 1.66 -1.96
N LYS A 144 -17.07 0.73 -1.67
CA LYS A 144 -17.37 -0.46 -0.86
C LYS A 144 -17.88 -0.06 0.52
N ARG A 145 -17.12 0.77 1.23
CA ARG A 145 -17.52 1.30 2.55
C ARG A 145 -18.86 2.05 2.51
N ALA A 146 -19.12 2.81 1.44
CA ALA A 146 -20.40 3.51 1.27
C ALA A 146 -21.57 2.53 1.11
N ASN A 147 -21.42 1.45 0.33
CA ASN A 147 -22.44 0.41 0.24
C ASN A 147 -22.68 -0.29 1.58
N ASP A 148 -21.61 -0.62 2.31
CA ASP A 148 -21.72 -1.26 3.63
C ASP A 148 -22.44 -0.35 4.64
N ILE A 149 -22.05 0.93 4.71
CA ILE A 149 -22.70 1.92 5.57
C ILE A 149 -24.16 2.11 5.16
N HIS A 150 -24.48 2.20 3.88
CA HIS A 150 -25.85 2.30 3.40
C HIS A 150 -26.70 1.11 3.88
N ARG A 151 -26.20 -0.12 3.71
CA ARG A 151 -26.87 -1.34 4.20
C ARG A 151 -27.08 -1.32 5.71
N LEU A 152 -26.06 -0.96 6.49
CA LEU A 152 -26.15 -0.87 7.95
C LEU A 152 -27.11 0.23 8.41
N ALA A 153 -27.10 1.40 7.75
CA ALA A 153 -28.00 2.50 8.04
C ALA A 153 -29.47 2.11 7.79
N ARG A 154 -29.76 1.36 6.73
CA ARG A 154 -31.10 0.82 6.46
C ARG A 154 -31.58 -0.13 7.54
N ARG A 155 -30.70 -0.97 8.10
CA ARG A 155 -31.02 -1.84 9.25
C ARG A 155 -31.31 -1.02 10.51
N LEU A 156 -30.47 -0.04 10.83
CA LEU A 156 -30.73 0.88 11.94
C LEU A 156 -32.05 1.63 11.79
N MET A 157 -32.40 2.09 10.58
CA MET A 157 -33.68 2.74 10.35
C MET A 157 -34.86 1.80 10.58
N HIS A 158 -34.76 0.53 10.15
CA HIS A 158 -35.78 -0.48 10.44
C HIS A 158 -35.96 -0.67 11.96
N GLU A 159 -34.86 -0.79 12.70
CA GLU A 159 -34.89 -0.92 14.16
C GLU A 159 -35.42 0.32 14.88
N ASN A 160 -35.15 1.51 14.35
CA ASN A 160 -35.72 2.76 14.82
C ASN A 160 -37.24 2.81 14.58
N CYS A 161 -37.73 2.35 13.43
CA CYS A 161 -39.16 2.27 13.15
C CYS A 161 -39.89 1.36 14.17
N ARG A 162 -39.32 0.19 14.50
CA ARG A 162 -39.87 -0.71 15.54
C ARG A 162 -39.95 -0.02 16.91
N ARG A 163 -39.02 0.88 17.20
CA ARG A 163 -38.90 1.63 18.47
C ARG A 163 -39.61 2.98 18.48
N ASN A 164 -40.31 3.33 17.40
CA ASN A 164 -40.89 4.67 17.21
C ASN A 164 -39.87 5.81 17.42
N MET A 165 -38.63 5.57 17.02
CA MET A 165 -37.52 6.52 17.09
C MET A 165 -37.25 7.15 15.74
N PHE A 166 -36.87 8.43 15.75
CA PHE A 166 -36.54 9.18 14.55
C PHE A 166 -35.21 9.91 14.72
N ILE A 167 -34.22 9.54 13.89
CA ILE A 167 -32.90 10.15 13.88
C ILE A 167 -32.67 10.78 12.50
N LYS A 168 -32.93 12.09 12.42
CA LYS A 168 -32.82 12.87 11.19
C LYS A 168 -31.43 12.77 10.57
N GLU A 169 -30.40 12.79 11.39
CA GLU A 169 -28.99 12.77 10.99
C GLU A 169 -28.64 11.48 10.23
N LEU A 170 -29.12 10.33 10.69
CA LEU A 170 -28.95 9.03 10.04
C LEU A 170 -29.61 9.02 8.66
N MET A 171 -30.87 9.46 8.58
CA MET A 171 -31.62 9.50 7.31
C MET A 171 -30.99 10.47 6.29
N VAL A 172 -30.55 11.64 6.76
CA VAL A 172 -29.89 12.61 5.89
C VAL A 172 -28.58 12.05 5.36
N MET A 173 -27.74 11.44 6.22
CA MET A 173 -26.48 10.81 5.79
C MET A 173 -26.76 9.71 4.75
N ASP A 174 -27.67 8.79 5.05
CA ASP A 174 -28.02 7.68 4.18
C ASP A 174 -28.53 8.15 2.81
N ASN A 175 -29.41 9.14 2.77
CA ASN A 175 -29.92 9.71 1.51
C ASN A 175 -28.79 10.28 0.64
N HIS A 176 -27.77 10.92 1.26
CA HIS A 176 -26.61 11.42 0.50
C HIS A 176 -25.75 10.27 -0.04
N ILE A 177 -25.62 9.18 0.72
CA ILE A 177 -24.91 7.99 0.29
C ILE A 177 -25.68 7.28 -0.83
N ALA A 178 -26.98 7.04 -0.66
CA ALA A 178 -27.85 6.41 -1.66
C ALA A 178 -27.80 7.17 -3.00
N LYS A 179 -28.00 8.50 -2.97
CA LYS A 179 -27.87 9.35 -4.18
C LYS A 179 -26.49 9.26 -4.84
N ALA A 180 -25.43 9.11 -4.05
CA ALA A 180 -24.09 8.94 -4.59
C ALA A 180 -23.89 7.58 -5.24
N LEU A 181 -24.48 6.54 -4.67
CA LEU A 181 -24.40 5.17 -5.15
C LEU A 181 -25.30 4.92 -6.38
N ASP A 182 -26.43 5.62 -6.48
CA ASP A 182 -27.38 5.50 -7.59
C ASP A 182 -27.02 6.38 -8.80
N ARG A 183 -25.96 7.19 -8.70
CA ARG A 183 -25.42 7.93 -9.84
C ARG A 183 -24.97 6.95 -10.92
N ASP A 184 -25.41 7.25 -12.13
CA ASP A 184 -25.26 6.34 -13.26
C ASP A 184 -23.80 5.94 -13.50
N GLY A 185 -23.61 4.63 -13.70
CA GLY A 185 -22.32 4.00 -13.92
C GLY A 185 -21.38 3.88 -12.71
N VAL A 186 -21.67 4.42 -11.52
CA VAL A 186 -20.76 4.29 -10.35
C VAL A 186 -20.69 2.84 -9.85
N LYS A 187 -21.85 2.23 -9.58
CA LYS A 187 -21.95 0.81 -9.17
C LYS A 187 -21.41 -0.13 -10.25
N ALA A 188 -21.65 0.19 -11.52
CA ALA A 188 -21.15 -0.62 -12.63
C ALA A 188 -19.62 -0.57 -12.73
N ASP A 189 -19.03 0.63 -12.69
CA ASP A 189 -17.57 0.79 -12.75
C ASP A 189 -16.88 0.19 -11.53
N ALA A 190 -17.48 0.33 -10.33
CA ALA A 190 -16.96 -0.28 -9.12
C ALA A 190 -16.94 -1.82 -9.23
N ARG A 191 -18.00 -2.46 -9.74
CA ARG A 191 -18.03 -3.92 -9.97
C ARG A 191 -16.99 -4.38 -10.99
N LYS A 192 -16.86 -3.66 -12.11
CA LYS A 192 -15.83 -3.97 -13.13
C LYS A 192 -14.42 -3.88 -12.55
N LEU A 193 -14.15 -2.81 -11.80
CA LEU A 193 -12.87 -2.62 -11.13
C LEU A 193 -12.62 -3.69 -10.06
N ASP A 194 -13.65 -4.13 -9.34
CA ASP A 194 -13.51 -5.19 -8.34
C ASP A 194 -13.02 -6.49 -8.97
N MET A 195 -13.64 -6.89 -10.08
CA MET A 195 -13.23 -8.08 -10.84
C MET A 195 -11.78 -7.98 -11.31
N LEU A 196 -11.40 -6.87 -11.95
CA LEU A 196 -10.02 -6.69 -12.38
C LEU A 196 -9.02 -6.63 -11.21
N ALA A 197 -9.45 -6.09 -10.06
CA ALA A 197 -8.62 -6.05 -8.85
C ALA A 197 -8.40 -7.43 -8.25
N VAL A 198 -9.38 -8.35 -8.38
CA VAL A 198 -9.23 -9.76 -8.01
C VAL A 198 -8.17 -10.42 -8.88
N TRP A 199 -8.31 -10.38 -10.21
CA TRP A 199 -7.31 -10.96 -11.12
C TRP A 199 -5.91 -10.39 -10.92
N PHE A 200 -5.82 -9.08 -10.74
CA PHE A 200 -4.56 -8.42 -10.42
C PHE A 200 -3.95 -8.93 -9.10
N GLU A 201 -4.76 -9.14 -8.06
CA GLU A 201 -4.26 -9.67 -6.79
C GLU A 201 -3.87 -11.15 -6.90
N THR A 202 -4.57 -11.96 -7.70
CA THR A 202 -4.18 -13.36 -7.95
C THR A 202 -2.78 -13.44 -8.57
N VAL A 203 -2.49 -12.64 -9.60
CA VAL A 203 -1.13 -12.56 -10.18
C VAL A 203 -0.10 -12.12 -9.15
N ARG A 204 -0.46 -11.18 -8.27
CA ARG A 204 0.44 -10.74 -7.18
C ARG A 204 0.72 -11.82 -6.16
N GLU A 205 -0.28 -12.62 -5.82
CA GLU A 205 -0.14 -13.75 -4.90
C GLU A 205 0.80 -14.81 -5.46
N VAL A 206 0.65 -15.15 -6.75
CA VAL A 206 1.55 -16.10 -7.43
C VAL A 206 3.00 -15.61 -7.39
N LEU A 207 3.24 -14.33 -7.70
CA LEU A 207 4.56 -13.71 -7.63
C LEU A 207 5.03 -13.42 -6.19
N ARG A 208 4.33 -13.91 -5.16
CA ARG A 208 4.64 -13.74 -3.72
C ARG A 208 4.69 -12.26 -3.26
N LEU A 209 3.93 -11.37 -3.90
CA LEU A 209 3.85 -9.91 -3.68
C LEU A 209 2.50 -9.41 -3.11
N SER A 210 1.70 -10.30 -2.52
CA SER A 210 0.32 -10.01 -2.07
C SER A 210 0.20 -9.05 -0.88
N ARG A 211 -0.99 -8.47 -0.71
CA ARG A 211 -1.32 -7.45 0.31
C ARG A 211 -1.11 -7.87 1.77
N SER A 212 -1.19 -9.16 2.10
CA SER A 212 -0.93 -9.65 3.47
C SER A 212 0.55 -9.53 3.84
N ARG A 213 1.44 -9.49 2.84
CA ARG A 213 2.83 -9.10 3.00
C ARG A 213 2.91 -7.59 2.81
N ASN A 214 3.47 -6.89 3.80
CA ASN A 214 3.78 -5.47 3.63
C ASN A 214 4.55 -5.31 2.30
N HIS A 215 4.08 -4.48 1.38
CA HIS A 215 4.75 -4.21 0.09
C HIS A 215 6.21 -3.74 0.23
N LEU A 216 6.61 -3.40 1.46
CA LEU A 216 7.97 -3.06 1.89
C LEU A 216 8.60 -4.16 2.75
N LYS A 217 8.07 -5.38 2.81
CA LYS A 217 8.76 -6.51 3.44
C LYS A 217 9.83 -6.99 2.46
N LYS A 218 10.95 -7.50 2.99
CA LYS A 218 11.99 -8.12 2.16
C LYS A 218 11.37 -9.32 1.45
N GLY A 219 11.50 -9.41 0.12
CA GLY A 219 11.15 -10.60 -0.63
C GLY A 219 11.94 -11.80 -0.14
N GLU A 220 11.29 -12.96 -0.07
CA GLU A 220 11.98 -14.21 0.21
C GLU A 220 12.89 -14.55 -0.99
N PRO A 221 14.17 -14.91 -0.77
CA PRO A 221 15.02 -15.41 -1.84
C PRO A 221 14.37 -16.62 -2.50
N MET A 222 14.46 -16.70 -3.83
CA MET A 222 13.91 -17.81 -4.62
C MET A 222 15.00 -18.45 -5.46
N GLY A 223 15.15 -19.77 -5.32
CA GLY A 223 15.98 -20.62 -6.17
C GLY A 223 15.28 -21.01 -7.48
N SER A 224 15.97 -21.77 -8.32
CA SER A 224 15.46 -22.16 -9.65
C SER A 224 14.20 -23.01 -9.59
N GLU A 225 14.15 -24.05 -8.75
CA GLU A 225 12.98 -24.94 -8.62
C GLU A 225 11.72 -24.18 -8.18
N GLU A 226 11.86 -23.28 -7.20
CA GLU A 226 10.75 -22.43 -6.77
C GLU A 226 10.30 -21.47 -7.86
N LEU A 227 11.24 -20.97 -8.67
CA LEU A 227 10.97 -20.04 -9.75
C LEU A 227 10.18 -20.71 -10.87
N ASP A 228 10.54 -21.94 -11.24
CA ASP A 228 9.82 -22.77 -12.21
C ASP A 228 8.40 -23.08 -11.73
N ALA A 229 8.25 -23.44 -10.45
CA ALA A 229 6.93 -23.69 -9.86
C ALA A 229 6.04 -22.43 -9.89
N ILE A 230 6.61 -21.25 -9.68
CA ILE A 230 5.88 -19.98 -9.77
C ILE A 230 5.50 -19.67 -11.22
N ASP A 231 6.40 -19.90 -12.18
CA ASP A 231 6.14 -19.64 -13.59
C ASP A 231 5.02 -20.56 -14.13
N TYR A 232 5.05 -21.84 -13.77
CA TYR A 232 4.00 -22.79 -14.10
C TYR A 232 2.66 -22.37 -13.50
N LYS A 233 2.64 -22.06 -12.19
CA LYS A 233 1.42 -21.61 -11.51
C LYS A 233 0.88 -20.29 -12.07
N LEU A 234 1.76 -19.41 -12.54
CA LEU A 234 1.35 -18.17 -13.18
C LEU A 234 0.59 -18.44 -14.47
N GLU A 235 1.04 -19.40 -15.28
CA GLU A 235 0.33 -19.77 -16.51
C GLU A 235 -1.05 -20.37 -16.21
N GLU A 236 -1.14 -21.28 -15.24
CA GLU A 236 -2.42 -21.88 -14.79
C GLU A 236 -3.43 -20.79 -14.36
N VAL A 237 -2.99 -19.84 -13.53
CA VAL A 237 -3.83 -18.71 -13.09
C VAL A 237 -4.24 -17.82 -14.26
N LEU A 238 -3.36 -17.58 -15.24
CA LEU A 238 -3.70 -16.77 -16.41
C LEU A 238 -4.75 -17.45 -17.28
N ASP A 239 -4.70 -18.77 -17.41
CA ASP A 239 -5.69 -19.55 -18.15
C ASP A 239 -7.06 -19.53 -17.45
N GLU A 240 -7.09 -19.68 -16.12
CA GLU A 240 -8.33 -19.54 -15.34
C GLU A 240 -8.96 -18.15 -15.50
N VAL A 241 -8.14 -17.10 -15.40
CA VAL A 241 -8.55 -15.70 -15.55
C VAL A 241 -9.06 -15.42 -16.97
N GLU A 242 -8.42 -16.00 -17.99
CA GLU A 242 -8.85 -15.89 -19.40
C GLU A 242 -10.22 -16.56 -19.60
N LEU A 243 -10.43 -17.77 -19.08
CA LEU A 243 -11.72 -18.46 -19.14
C LEU A 243 -12.83 -17.69 -18.42
N GLU A 244 -12.54 -17.08 -17.27
CA GLU A 244 -13.49 -16.20 -16.58
C GLU A 244 -13.80 -14.95 -17.40
N ALA A 245 -12.78 -14.30 -17.97
CA ALA A 245 -12.95 -13.12 -18.79
C ALA A 245 -13.77 -13.38 -20.06
N GLN A 246 -13.57 -14.53 -20.71
CA GLN A 246 -14.36 -14.95 -21.87
C GLN A 246 -15.83 -15.16 -21.51
N ARG A 247 -16.12 -15.73 -20.34
CA ARG A 247 -17.51 -15.88 -19.85
C ARG A 247 -18.18 -14.54 -19.55
N LEU A 248 -17.43 -13.56 -19.05
CA LEU A 248 -17.94 -12.23 -18.73
C LEU A 248 -18.08 -11.32 -19.97
N ASP A 249 -17.34 -11.62 -21.04
CA ASP A 249 -17.35 -10.96 -22.35
C ASP A 249 -17.05 -9.43 -22.31
N GLY A 250 -17.02 -8.80 -23.49
CA GLY A 250 -16.94 -7.37 -23.69
C GLY A 250 -15.60 -6.77 -23.25
N TYR A 251 -15.60 -6.09 -22.11
CA TYR A 251 -14.43 -5.33 -21.64
C TYR A 251 -13.32 -6.23 -21.07
N TYR A 252 -13.69 -7.38 -20.52
CA TYR A 252 -12.78 -8.21 -19.74
C TYR A 252 -11.73 -8.97 -20.55
N PRO A 253 -12.06 -9.65 -21.67
CA PRO A 253 -11.07 -10.36 -22.48
C PRO A 253 -9.93 -9.44 -22.95
N LYS A 254 -10.26 -8.18 -23.27
CA LYS A 254 -9.27 -7.16 -23.65
C LYS A 254 -8.28 -6.86 -22.51
N MET A 255 -8.73 -6.83 -21.25
CA MET A 255 -7.83 -6.60 -20.10
C MET A 255 -6.94 -7.81 -19.83
N VAL A 256 -7.47 -9.03 -19.92
CA VAL A 256 -6.66 -10.23 -19.73
C VAL A 256 -5.63 -10.38 -20.85
N SER A 257 -6.01 -10.11 -22.09
CA SER A 257 -5.08 -10.08 -23.22
C SER A 257 -3.91 -9.10 -22.99
N LYS A 258 -4.17 -7.90 -22.45
CA LYS A 258 -3.11 -6.95 -22.04
C LYS A 258 -2.22 -7.53 -20.95
N MET A 259 -2.82 -8.16 -19.93
CA MET A 259 -2.09 -8.78 -18.83
C MET A 259 -1.16 -9.89 -19.33
N ARG A 260 -1.68 -10.83 -20.11
CA ARG A 260 -0.90 -11.92 -20.75
C ARG A 260 0.21 -11.37 -21.64
N LYS A 261 -0.09 -10.40 -22.51
CA LYS A 261 0.91 -9.79 -23.40
C LYS A 261 2.06 -9.18 -22.59
N MET A 262 1.75 -8.45 -21.52
CA MET A 262 2.77 -7.81 -20.71
C MET A 262 3.64 -8.83 -19.94
N ILE A 263 3.05 -9.90 -19.43
CA ILE A 263 3.78 -11.01 -18.79
C ILE A 263 4.67 -11.72 -19.82
N ALA A 264 4.13 -12.04 -21.00
CA ALA A 264 4.86 -12.74 -22.05
C ALA A 264 6.09 -11.96 -22.52
N VAL A 265 5.96 -10.64 -22.74
CA VAL A 265 7.07 -9.77 -23.17
C VAL A 265 8.22 -9.79 -22.15
N HIS A 266 7.91 -9.80 -20.86
CA HIS A 266 8.90 -9.71 -19.79
C HIS A 266 9.24 -11.05 -19.13
N ARG A 267 8.69 -12.18 -19.60
CA ARG A 267 8.84 -13.49 -18.95
C ARG A 267 10.31 -13.88 -18.76
N HIS A 268 11.11 -13.69 -19.79
CA HIS A 268 12.55 -13.98 -19.76
C HIS A 268 13.33 -13.14 -18.74
N GLU A 269 12.87 -11.93 -18.41
CA GLU A 269 13.48 -11.06 -17.38
C GLU A 269 12.86 -11.26 -16.00
N LEU A 270 11.72 -11.96 -15.91
CA LEU A 270 11.01 -12.25 -14.66
C LEU A 270 11.48 -13.55 -14.03
N PHE A 271 11.89 -14.52 -14.84
CA PHE A 271 12.23 -15.88 -14.42
C PHE A 271 13.69 -16.22 -14.79
N VAL A 272 14.63 -15.41 -14.28
CA VAL A 272 16.05 -15.57 -14.58
C VAL A 272 16.71 -16.61 -13.66
N HIS A 273 17.24 -17.68 -14.23
CA HIS A 273 18.02 -18.68 -13.48
C HIS A 273 19.47 -18.24 -13.33
N VAL A 274 20.06 -18.43 -12.15
CA VAL A 274 21.41 -17.97 -11.84
C VAL A 274 22.15 -19.06 -11.08
N THR A 275 23.35 -19.39 -11.53
CA THR A 275 24.26 -20.31 -10.86
C THR A 275 25.52 -19.60 -10.39
N ASP A 276 26.17 -20.15 -9.36
CA ASP A 276 27.49 -19.69 -8.92
C ASP A 276 28.60 -20.26 -9.84
N SER A 277 29.86 -19.88 -9.58
CA SER A 277 31.01 -20.35 -10.35
C SER A 277 31.27 -21.87 -10.25
N LYS A 278 30.59 -22.57 -9.34
CA LYS A 278 30.65 -24.03 -9.16
C LYS A 278 29.44 -24.73 -9.78
N GLY A 279 28.51 -23.99 -10.39
CA GLY A 279 27.29 -24.53 -10.97
C GLY A 279 26.15 -24.76 -9.98
N ASN A 280 26.27 -24.30 -8.73
CA ASN A 280 25.19 -24.41 -7.75
C ASN A 280 24.13 -23.33 -7.99
N ASP A 281 22.86 -23.67 -7.77
CA ASP A 281 21.76 -22.71 -7.84
C ASP A 281 21.90 -21.57 -6.82
N VAL A 282 21.66 -20.34 -7.26
CA VAL A 282 21.75 -19.15 -6.42
C VAL A 282 20.35 -18.62 -6.14
N SER A 283 19.92 -18.75 -4.89
CA SER A 283 18.68 -18.14 -4.41
C SER A 283 18.85 -16.65 -4.10
N PHE A 284 18.05 -15.79 -4.74
CA PHE A 284 18.07 -14.35 -4.48
C PHE A 284 16.69 -13.69 -4.55
N SER A 285 16.62 -12.47 -4.01
CA SER A 285 15.38 -11.67 -3.99
C SER A 285 15.09 -11.15 -5.39
N ARG A 286 13.87 -11.35 -5.88
CA ARG A 286 13.43 -10.92 -7.21
C ARG A 286 12.86 -9.50 -7.24
N ASP A 287 12.88 -8.83 -6.08
CA ASP A 287 12.54 -7.42 -5.95
C ASP A 287 13.73 -6.62 -5.40
N ASN A 288 13.75 -5.33 -5.77
CA ASN A 288 14.69 -4.33 -5.27
C ASN A 288 14.07 -3.44 -4.17
N ASN A 289 13.00 -3.90 -3.48
CA ASN A 289 12.29 -3.09 -2.48
C ASN A 289 13.20 -2.65 -1.33
N PHE A 290 14.29 -3.37 -1.08
CA PHE A 290 15.30 -2.96 -0.11
C PHE A 290 15.85 -1.55 -0.40
N LEU A 291 16.16 -1.24 -1.66
CA LEU A 291 16.69 0.07 -2.06
C LEU A 291 15.64 1.18 -1.85
N GLU A 292 14.40 0.93 -2.31
CA GLU A 292 13.30 1.89 -2.16
C GLU A 292 12.96 2.15 -0.68
N ARG A 293 12.99 1.10 0.16
CA ARG A 293 12.80 1.22 1.61
C ARG A 293 13.86 2.07 2.26
N ASN A 294 15.14 1.82 1.96
CA ASN A 294 16.24 2.55 2.56
C ASN A 294 16.20 4.02 2.14
N HIS A 295 15.91 4.28 0.86
CA HIS A 295 15.73 5.62 0.36
C HIS A 295 14.55 6.33 1.06
N ARG A 296 13.39 5.67 1.19
CA ARG A 296 12.21 6.22 1.88
C ARG A 296 12.47 6.44 3.37
N TRP A 297 13.20 5.53 4.01
CA TRP A 297 13.63 5.63 5.40
C TRP A 297 14.55 6.83 5.60
N GLY A 298 15.55 7.02 4.73
CA GLY A 298 16.45 8.18 4.76
C GLY A 298 15.68 9.49 4.64
N ARG A 299 14.78 9.60 3.65
CA ARG A 299 13.93 10.79 3.48
C ARG A 299 13.02 11.03 4.68
N MET A 300 12.45 9.98 5.29
CA MET A 300 11.64 10.12 6.49
C MET A 300 12.45 10.71 7.65
N HIS A 301 13.69 10.25 7.86
CA HIS A 301 14.57 10.76 8.92
C HIS A 301 14.99 12.20 8.66
N CYS A 302 15.27 12.57 7.41
CA CYS A 302 15.52 13.97 7.04
C CYS A 302 14.31 14.85 7.41
N ARG A 303 13.08 14.47 7.01
CA ARG A 303 11.87 15.25 7.34
C ARG A 303 11.63 15.39 8.84
N ARG A 304 11.90 14.32 9.61
CA ARG A 304 11.72 14.32 11.07
C ARG A 304 12.72 15.24 11.78
N ARG A 305 13.97 15.26 11.32
CA ARG A 305 15.04 16.10 11.91
C ARG A 305 14.91 17.57 11.50
N THR A 306 14.62 17.84 10.23
CA THR A 306 14.61 19.22 9.70
C THR A 306 13.25 19.90 9.76
N GLY A 307 12.17 19.13 9.96
CA GLY A 307 10.79 19.63 9.87
C GLY A 307 10.35 19.97 8.43
N LYS A 308 11.24 19.87 7.43
CA LYS A 308 10.95 20.25 6.04
C LYS A 308 10.29 19.10 5.29
N SER A 309 9.30 19.41 4.45
CA SER A 309 8.67 18.43 3.55
C SER A 309 9.58 18.06 2.38
N MET A 310 10.38 19.02 1.90
CA MET A 310 11.40 18.83 0.87
C MET A 310 12.69 18.32 1.51
N THR A 311 13.28 17.30 0.90
CA THR A 311 14.49 16.60 1.38
C THR A 311 15.62 16.64 0.37
N ARG A 312 15.44 17.38 -0.74
CA ARG A 312 16.37 17.36 -1.88
C ARG A 312 17.78 17.75 -1.44
N ARG A 313 17.94 18.91 -0.78
CA ARG A 313 19.24 19.40 -0.32
C ARG A 313 19.99 18.38 0.56
N GLU A 314 19.28 17.76 1.49
CA GLU A 314 19.86 16.78 2.41
C GLU A 314 20.18 15.45 1.72
N MET A 315 19.37 15.04 0.74
CA MET A 315 19.62 13.84 -0.07
C MET A 315 20.74 14.06 -1.08
N ASP A 316 20.87 15.27 -1.66
CA ASP A 316 21.97 15.59 -2.57
C ASP A 316 23.29 15.59 -1.81
N ALA A 317 23.32 16.16 -0.60
CA ALA A 317 24.52 16.24 0.23
C ALA A 317 24.91 14.92 0.91
N HIS A 318 23.94 14.09 1.31
CA HIS A 318 24.19 12.92 2.17
C HIS A 318 23.52 11.64 1.70
N GLY A 319 22.85 11.61 0.55
CA GLY A 319 22.06 10.47 0.07
C GLY A 319 22.89 9.20 -0.09
N ALA A 320 24.04 9.31 -0.76
CA ALA A 320 25.00 8.22 -0.94
C ALA A 320 25.51 7.69 0.42
N LEU A 321 25.93 8.60 1.31
CA LEU A 321 26.39 8.25 2.65
C LEU A 321 25.29 7.56 3.47
N ASN A 322 24.06 8.07 3.43
CA ASN A 322 22.92 7.46 4.13
C ASN A 322 22.60 6.06 3.60
N ALA A 323 22.81 5.80 2.32
CA ALA A 323 22.63 4.47 1.74
C ALA A 323 23.66 3.48 2.28
N ILE A 324 24.94 3.86 2.37
CA ILE A 324 25.99 3.04 3.01
C ILE A 324 25.70 2.88 4.52
N PHE A 325 25.33 3.96 5.20
CA PHE A 325 25.04 3.96 6.63
C PHE A 325 23.87 3.03 7.00
N SER A 326 22.96 2.79 6.05
CA SER A 326 21.85 1.84 6.25
C SER A 326 22.32 0.41 6.55
N ASN A 327 23.56 0.06 6.19
CA ASN A 327 24.17 -1.24 6.51
C ASN A 327 24.32 -1.48 8.01
N LEU A 328 24.37 -0.43 8.85
CA LEU A 328 24.43 -0.59 10.32
C LEU A 328 23.16 -1.25 10.89
N PHE A 329 22.06 -1.25 10.14
CA PHE A 329 20.83 -1.94 10.52
C PHE A 329 20.75 -3.36 9.93
N ASN A 330 21.81 -3.85 9.28
CA ASN A 330 21.93 -5.19 8.76
C ASN A 330 22.79 -6.04 9.71
N GLU A 331 22.17 -7.01 10.38
CA GLU A 331 22.85 -7.88 11.34
C GLU A 331 24.04 -8.65 10.74
N THR A 332 23.92 -9.09 9.49
CA THR A 332 25.02 -9.74 8.77
C THR A 332 26.19 -8.78 8.57
N TYR A 333 25.92 -7.53 8.18
CA TYR A 333 26.97 -6.52 8.04
C TYR A 333 27.64 -6.22 9.38
N VAL A 334 26.86 -5.99 10.44
CA VAL A 334 27.40 -5.71 11.77
C VAL A 334 28.28 -6.87 12.26
N THR A 335 27.81 -8.10 12.12
CA THR A 335 28.52 -9.28 12.64
C THR A 335 29.73 -9.66 11.78
N LYS A 336 29.62 -9.59 10.45
CA LYS A 336 30.64 -10.10 9.52
C LYS A 336 31.62 -9.04 9.03
N VAL A 337 31.19 -7.78 8.94
CA VAL A 337 32.01 -6.67 8.43
C VAL A 337 32.52 -5.77 9.55
N LEU A 338 31.73 -5.56 10.60
CA LEU A 338 32.11 -4.73 11.76
C LEU A 338 32.40 -5.54 13.02
N GLY A 339 32.54 -6.87 12.92
CA GLY A 339 32.67 -7.75 14.08
C GLY A 339 33.95 -7.53 14.91
N ASP A 340 34.95 -6.86 14.34
CA ASP A 340 36.19 -6.45 14.97
C ASP A 340 36.13 -5.02 15.57
N ILE A 341 35.06 -4.27 15.29
CA ILE A 341 34.83 -2.95 15.88
C ILE A 341 34.29 -3.12 17.30
N LYS A 342 35.19 -3.00 18.27
CA LYS A 342 34.91 -3.22 19.71
C LYS A 342 33.82 -2.31 20.29
N ASP A 343 33.72 -1.05 19.85
CA ASP A 343 32.70 -0.13 20.35
C ASP A 343 32.36 0.98 19.34
N LEU A 344 31.33 0.72 18.53
CA LEU A 344 30.74 1.73 17.63
C LEU A 344 30.01 2.84 18.45
N GLY A 345 29.54 2.53 19.65
CA GLY A 345 28.80 3.44 20.53
C GLY A 345 29.67 4.54 21.12
N MET A 346 30.93 4.24 21.43
CA MET A 346 31.94 5.25 21.81
C MET A 346 32.24 6.25 20.68
N ALA A 347 32.08 5.86 19.41
CA ALA A 347 32.23 6.75 18.26
C ALA A 347 31.01 7.67 18.00
N PHE A 348 29.86 7.37 18.61
CA PHE A 348 28.61 8.17 18.50
C PHE A 348 28.21 8.88 19.81
N HIS A 349 29.09 8.89 20.81
CA HIS A 349 28.76 9.40 22.14
C HIS A 349 28.71 10.95 22.21
N GLN A 350 27.59 11.56 21.76
CA GLN A 350 27.11 12.90 22.19
C GLN A 350 25.59 13.11 21.98
N ILE A 351 24.70 12.15 22.28
CA ILE A 351 23.25 12.43 22.33
C ILE A 351 22.60 11.72 23.53
N ASP A 352 21.90 12.49 24.35
CA ASP A 352 21.10 11.98 25.47
C ASP A 352 19.82 11.28 24.96
N TYR A 353 19.73 9.98 25.24
CA TYR A 353 18.59 9.13 24.89
C TYR A 353 17.26 9.60 25.50
N LYS A 354 17.30 10.29 26.64
CA LYS A 354 16.13 10.79 27.35
C LYS A 354 15.45 11.94 26.59
N GLU A 355 16.23 12.85 26.03
CA GLU A 355 15.77 14.01 25.27
C GLU A 355 15.02 13.59 23.98
N VAL A 356 15.54 12.59 23.28
CA VAL A 356 14.89 12.01 22.08
C VAL A 356 13.52 11.43 22.40
N ARG A 357 13.38 10.76 23.56
CA ARG A 357 12.12 10.12 23.98
C ARG A 357 11.05 11.15 24.32
N GLU A 358 11.42 12.26 24.95
CA GLU A 358 10.48 13.35 25.29
C GLU A 358 10.01 14.11 24.05
N PHE A 359 10.90 14.40 23.10
CA PHE A 359 10.54 15.01 21.83
C PHE A 359 9.53 14.16 21.03
N LEU A 360 9.70 12.83 21.02
CA LEU A 360 8.76 11.92 20.36
C LEU A 360 7.36 11.94 21.00
N LYS A 361 7.27 12.07 22.34
CA LYS A 361 5.99 12.20 23.05
C LYS A 361 5.28 13.51 22.69
N GLU A 362 6.01 14.62 22.65
CA GLU A 362 5.45 15.94 22.28
C GLU A 362 4.97 15.98 20.82
N LEU A 363 5.72 15.37 19.90
CA LEU A 363 5.30 15.20 18.50
C LEU A 363 4.02 14.38 18.35
N GLN A 364 3.85 13.33 19.15
CA GLN A 364 2.61 12.54 19.17
C GLN A 364 1.43 13.34 19.73
N ARG A 365 1.66 14.13 20.79
CA ARG A 365 0.64 14.98 21.40
C ARG A 365 0.12 16.06 20.44
N ARG A 366 1.02 16.72 19.69
CA ARG A 366 0.66 17.74 18.68
C ARG A 366 -0.09 17.20 17.45
N ARG A 367 -0.04 15.89 17.20
CA ARG A 367 -0.70 15.25 16.04
C ARG A 367 -2.14 14.80 16.32
N LYS A 368 -2.61 14.81 17.57
CA LYS A 368 -3.99 14.43 17.91
C LYS A 368 -4.97 15.56 17.55
N GLY A 369 -5.59 15.46 16.38
CA GLY A 369 -6.78 16.25 16.03
C GLY A 369 -8.07 15.67 16.64
N HIS A 370 -9.21 16.34 16.41
CA HIS A 370 -10.56 15.91 16.83
C HIS A 370 -11.10 14.68 16.04
N ILE A 371 -10.35 13.59 16.00
CA ILE A 371 -10.74 12.31 15.39
C ILE A 371 -11.16 11.37 16.52
N LEU A 372 -12.21 10.56 16.31
CA LEU A 372 -12.57 9.52 17.29
C LEU A 372 -11.38 8.56 17.50
N PRO A 373 -11.09 8.13 18.74
CA PRO A 373 -9.90 7.34 19.07
C PRO A 373 -9.97 5.86 18.59
N VAL A 374 -10.70 5.58 17.51
CA VAL A 374 -10.89 4.26 16.92
C VAL A 374 -9.95 4.08 15.72
N LYS A 375 -9.11 3.03 15.75
CA LYS A 375 -8.24 2.65 14.63
C LYS A 375 -9.09 2.33 13.40
N ASP A 376 -8.62 2.70 12.20
CA ASP A 376 -9.40 2.50 10.96
C ASP A 376 -9.79 1.03 10.71
N SER A 377 -8.92 0.08 11.09
CA SER A 377 -9.17 -1.36 11.00
C SER A 377 -10.42 -1.80 11.75
N ASP A 378 -10.73 -1.16 12.88
CA ASP A 378 -11.74 -1.61 13.82
C ASP A 378 -13.09 -0.90 13.58
N ARG A 379 -13.10 0.13 12.73
CA ARG A 379 -14.29 0.97 12.50
C ARG A 379 -15.44 0.21 11.85
N GLY A 380 -15.14 -0.67 10.89
CA GLY A 380 -16.16 -1.46 10.20
C GLY A 380 -16.90 -2.40 11.16
N ASP A 381 -16.14 -3.12 11.98
CA ASP A 381 -16.68 -4.05 12.97
C ASP A 381 -17.46 -3.31 14.06
N LEU A 382 -16.95 -2.17 14.54
CA LEU A 382 -17.64 -1.35 15.53
C LEU A 382 -18.95 -0.73 14.99
N LEU A 383 -18.99 -0.36 13.71
CA LEU A 383 -20.24 0.06 13.06
C LEU A 383 -21.24 -1.09 13.00
N LYS A 384 -20.79 -2.31 12.65
CA LYS A 384 -21.65 -3.50 12.57
C LYS A 384 -22.19 -3.90 13.96
N SER A 385 -21.35 -3.84 14.98
CA SER A 385 -21.70 -4.31 16.33
C SER A 385 -22.82 -3.51 16.99
N LEU A 386 -22.93 -2.20 16.74
CA LEU A 386 -24.08 -1.42 17.22
C LEU A 386 -25.39 -1.91 16.58
N VAL A 387 -25.38 -2.11 15.25
CA VAL A 387 -26.57 -2.57 14.53
C VAL A 387 -27.02 -3.92 15.07
N GLU A 388 -26.09 -4.86 15.21
CA GLU A 388 -26.39 -6.18 15.77
C GLU A 388 -26.91 -6.07 17.21
N THR A 389 -26.30 -5.24 18.06
CA THR A 389 -26.77 -5.01 19.45
C THR A 389 -28.21 -4.48 19.50
N LEU A 390 -28.59 -3.62 18.56
CA LEU A 390 -29.93 -3.04 18.49
C LEU A 390 -30.95 -3.98 17.82
N GLU A 391 -30.53 -5.02 17.11
CA GLU A 391 -31.45 -6.01 16.54
C GLU A 391 -31.85 -7.11 17.55
N TYR A 392 -31.10 -7.28 18.64
CA TYR A 392 -31.48 -8.19 19.72
C TYR A 392 -32.53 -7.55 20.64
N ASP A 393 -33.60 -8.29 20.96
CA ASP A 393 -34.72 -7.82 21.79
C ASP A 393 -34.32 -7.53 23.25
N ASP A 394 -33.27 -8.19 23.77
CA ASP A 394 -32.77 -7.97 25.14
C ASP A 394 -31.75 -6.83 25.18
N LEU A 395 -32.27 -5.60 25.05
CA LEU A 395 -31.51 -4.36 25.12
C LEU A 395 -31.01 -4.09 26.54
N SER A 396 -29.94 -4.74 26.96
CA SER A 396 -29.25 -4.29 28.17
C SER A 396 -28.65 -2.90 27.90
N CYS A 397 -29.08 -1.90 28.67
CA CYS A 397 -28.44 -0.58 28.71
C CYS A 397 -26.91 -0.68 28.93
N GLY A 398 -26.41 -1.80 29.47
CA GLY A 398 -24.99 -2.13 29.61
C GLY A 398 -24.24 -2.19 28.28
N ARG A 399 -24.70 -2.98 27.31
CA ARG A 399 -24.03 -3.13 25.99
C ARG A 399 -23.93 -1.82 25.21
N ILE A 400 -24.96 -0.97 25.29
CA ILE A 400 -24.93 0.36 24.66
C ILE A 400 -23.91 1.27 25.35
N ASN A 401 -23.80 1.22 26.68
CA ASN A 401 -22.79 1.99 27.41
C ASN A 401 -21.37 1.51 27.09
N GLU A 402 -21.17 0.19 27.00
CA GLU A 402 -19.89 -0.40 26.58
C GLU A 402 -19.50 0.06 25.17
N TRP A 403 -20.48 0.07 24.25
CA TRP A 403 -20.25 0.55 22.89
C TRP A 403 -19.90 2.04 22.83
N ILE A 404 -20.59 2.90 23.61
CA ILE A 404 -20.26 4.33 23.71
C ILE A 404 -18.89 4.53 24.39
N ALA A 405 -18.55 3.71 25.37
CA ALA A 405 -17.27 3.78 26.08
C ALA A 405 -16.06 3.52 25.15
N ALA A 406 -16.25 2.81 24.03
CA ALA A 406 -15.20 2.59 23.03
C ALA A 406 -14.70 3.90 22.35
N PHE A 407 -15.39 5.02 22.55
CA PHE A 407 -15.00 6.34 22.03
C PHE A 407 -14.34 7.28 23.05
N SER A 408 -14.23 6.84 24.32
CA SER A 408 -13.52 7.54 25.40
C SER A 408 -12.06 7.09 25.46
#